data_AF-A0A7C0WVT7-F1
#
_entry.id   AF-A0A7C0WVT7-F1
#
_cell.length_a   1.000
_cell.length_b   1.000
_cell.length_c   1.000
_cell.angle_alpha   90.00
_cell.angle_beta   90.00
_cell.angle_gamma   90.00
#
_symmetry.space_group_name_H-M   'P 1'
#
loop_
_entity.id
_entity.type
_entity.pdbx_description
1 polymer ?
#
loop_
_entity_poly.entity_id
_entity_poly.type
_entity_poly.pdbx_seq_one_letter_code
_entity_poly.pdbx_strand_id
1 'polypeptide(L)'
;MKPKAVVLLSGGIDSSTTLYYALNKGYLCRVLVFNYSQRHVREINSAKKIASLAGVDYLVLKLNFPWRGSALLDKNAKIPLGKEDRKGIP
;
A
#
# COMPACT_ATOMS: atom_id res chain seq x y z
N MET A 1 -12.04 14.35 22.81
CA MET A 1 -11.44 14.49 21.46
C MET A 1 -11.25 13.10 20.86
N LYS A 2 -11.50 12.91 19.56
CA LYS A 2 -11.16 11.63 18.89
C LYS A 2 -9.64 11.50 18.75
N PRO A 3 -9.04 10.33 19.08
CA PRO A 3 -7.61 10.11 18.88
C PRO A 3 -7.27 10.15 17.39
N LYS A 4 -6.14 10.76 17.03
CA LYS A 4 -5.69 10.86 15.63
C LYS A 4 -4.86 9.63 15.26
N ALA A 5 -5.03 9.13 14.04
CA ALA A 5 -4.25 8.01 13.50
C ALA A 5 -3.80 8.30 12.07
N VAL A 6 -2.58 7.88 11.73
CA VAL A 6 -2.11 7.84 10.34
C VAL A 6 -2.05 6.38 9.92
N VAL A 7 -2.69 6.04 8.80
CA VAL A 7 -2.73 4.67 8.28
C VAL A 7 -1.98 4.62 6.96
N LEU A 8 -0.97 3.75 6.90
CA LEU A 8 -0.25 3.46 5.66
C LEU A 8 -1.11 2.54 4.79
N LEU A 9 -1.48 2.99 3.59
CA LEU A 9 -2.38 2.26 2.72
C LEU A 9 -1.65 1.87 1.42
N SER A 10 -1.45 0.56 1.24
CA SER A 10 -0.83 0.00 0.03
C SER A 10 -1.85 -0.35 -1.06
N GLY A 11 -3.13 -0.46 -0.69
CA GLY A 11 -4.19 -0.97 -1.56
C GLY A 11 -4.40 -2.48 -1.46
N GLY A 12 -3.63 -3.17 -0.62
CA GLY A 12 -3.83 -4.58 -0.24
C GLY A 12 -4.83 -4.75 0.91
N ILE A 13 -5.24 -6.00 1.15
CA ILE A 13 -6.26 -6.36 2.14
C ILE A 13 -5.88 -5.95 3.57
N ASP A 14 -4.66 -6.22 4.02
CA ASP A 14 -4.25 -5.96 5.42
C ASP A 14 -4.29 -4.47 5.77
N SER A 15 -3.76 -3.64 4.87
CA SER A 15 -3.76 -2.18 5.05
C SER A 15 -5.17 -1.59 5.02
N SER A 16 -6.05 -2.18 4.21
CA SER A 16 -7.45 -1.77 4.09
C SER A 16 -8.23 -2.15 5.35
N THR A 17 -8.06 -3.39 5.83
CA THR A 17 -8.66 -3.87 7.09
C THR A 17 -8.22 -3.00 8.26
N THR A 18 -6.94 -2.62 8.32
CA THR A 18 -6.41 -1.73 9.36
C THR A 18 -7.10 -0.37 9.36
N LEU A 19 -7.33 0.22 8.18
CA LEU A 19 -8.04 1.50 8.06
C LEU A 19 -9.47 1.39 8.61
N TYR A 20 -10.25 0.42 8.15
CA TYR A 20 -11.63 0.23 8.60
C TYR A 20 -11.71 -0.14 10.08
N TYR A 21 -10.75 -0.91 10.59
CA TYR A 21 -10.64 -1.21 12.01
C TYR A 21 -10.43 0.07 12.84
N ALA A 22 -9.49 0.93 12.44
CA ALA A 22 -9.23 2.18 13.14
C ALA A 22 -10.44 3.14 13.09
N LEU A 23 -11.11 3.24 11.94
CA LEU A 23 -12.35 4.03 11.81
C LEU A 23 -13.45 3.50 12.75
N ASN A 24 -13.63 2.18 12.79
CA ASN A 24 -14.60 1.54 13.69
C ASN A 24 -14.27 1.74 15.18
N LYS A 25 -12.97 1.87 15.52
CA LYS A 25 -12.53 2.23 16.88
C LYS A 25 -12.67 3.73 17.20
N GLY A 26 -13.20 4.54 16.28
CA GLY A 26 -13.49 5.96 16.52
C GLY A 26 -12.29 6.90 16.32
N TYR A 27 -11.22 6.44 15.68
CA TYR A 27 -10.07 7.28 15.37
C TYR A 27 -10.40 8.29 14.26
N LEU A 28 -9.77 9.47 14.34
CA LEU A 28 -9.70 10.42 13.24
C LEU A 28 -8.50 10.02 12.36
N CYS A 29 -8.78 9.22 11.35
CA CYS A 29 -7.76 8.66 10.45
C CYS A 29 -7.36 9.66 9.36
N ARG A 30 -6.07 9.64 8.99
CA ARG A 30 -5.56 10.20 7.73
C ARG A 30 -4.72 9.13 7.03
N VAL A 31 -4.86 9.02 5.72
CA VAL A 31 -4.18 7.97 4.96
C VAL A 31 -2.88 8.49 4.36
N LEU A 32 -1.86 7.66 4.35
CA LEU A 32 -0.62 7.90 3.65
C LEU A 32 -0.34 6.75 2.66
N VAL A 33 -0.15 7.09 1.39
CA VAL A 33 0.16 6.14 0.32
C VAL A 33 1.57 6.44 -0.18
N PHE A 34 2.42 5.42 -0.21
CA PHE A 34 3.76 5.57 -0.79
C PHE A 34 3.77 5.16 -2.25
N ASN A 35 4.36 6.01 -3.08
CA ASN A 35 4.63 5.75 -4.48
C ASN A 35 6.14 5.72 -4.69
N TYR A 36 6.72 4.53 -4.74
CA TYR A 36 8.15 4.34 -4.96
C TYR A 36 8.57 4.35 -6.44
N SER A 37 7.71 4.86 -7.33
CA SER A 37 7.79 4.65 -8.79
C SER A 37 7.81 3.16 -9.18
N GLN A 38 7.23 2.32 -8.32
CA GLN A 38 7.12 0.88 -8.53
C GLN A 38 6.26 0.55 -9.75
N ARG A 39 6.50 -0.62 -10.35
CA ARG A 39 5.86 -1.03 -11.61
C ARG A 39 4.32 -1.15 -11.51
N HIS A 40 3.81 -1.44 -10.32
CA HIS A 40 2.39 -1.72 -10.08
C HIS A 40 1.58 -0.46 -9.70
N VAL A 41 1.19 0.32 -10.72
CA VAL A 41 0.29 1.48 -10.57
C VAL A 41 -1.10 1.09 -10.01
N ARG A 42 -1.50 -0.17 -10.22
CA ARG A 42 -2.79 -0.71 -9.78
C ARG A 42 -2.98 -0.62 -8.26
N GLU A 43 -1.92 -0.86 -7.48
CA GLU A 43 -1.95 -0.81 -6.02
C GLU A 43 -2.25 0.60 -5.51
N ILE A 44 -1.56 1.61 -6.08
CA ILE A 44 -1.77 3.03 -5.75
C ILE A 44 -3.21 3.43 -6.07
N ASN A 45 -3.74 3.01 -7.21
CA ASN A 45 -5.13 3.30 -7.58
C ASN A 45 -6.13 2.62 -6.62
N SER A 46 -5.87 1.39 -6.22
CA SER A 46 -6.67 0.70 -5.20
C SER A 46 -6.64 1.45 -3.87
N ALA A 47 -5.46 1.89 -3.40
CA ALA A 47 -5.33 2.66 -2.17
C ALA A 47 -6.14 3.96 -2.21
N LYS A 48 -6.04 4.73 -3.29
CA LYS A 48 -6.85 5.96 -3.49
C LYS A 48 -8.35 5.67 -3.46
N LYS A 49 -8.79 4.61 -4.12
CA LYS A 49 -10.20 4.20 -4.16
C LYS A 49 -10.69 3.83 -2.76
N ILE A 50 -9.92 3.07 -2.00
CA ILE A 50 -10.26 2.64 -0.64
C ILE A 50 -10.35 3.84 0.30
N ALA A 51 -9.38 4.77 0.25
CA ALA A 51 -9.43 5.99 1.06
C ALA A 51 -10.66 6.85 0.74
N SER A 52 -11.00 6.98 -0.55
CA SER A 52 -12.21 7.69 -1.00
C SER A 52 -13.50 7.03 -0.48
N LEU A 53 -13.62 5.70 -0.61
CA LEU A 53 -14.76 4.94 -0.10
C LEU A 53 -14.90 5.00 1.43
N ALA A 54 -13.77 5.10 2.14
CA ALA A 54 -13.75 5.28 3.58
C ALA A 54 -14.02 6.73 4.04
N GLY A 55 -14.13 7.68 3.10
CA GLY A 55 -14.39 9.09 3.41
C GLY A 55 -13.24 9.80 4.13
N VAL A 56 -11.99 9.37 3.89
CA VAL A 56 -10.80 9.90 4.56
C VAL A 56 -9.83 10.54 3.58
N ASP A 57 -9.28 11.67 3.99
CA ASP A 57 -8.20 12.33 3.27
C ASP A 57 -6.98 11.42 3.16
N TYR A 58 -6.34 11.46 2.00
CA TYR A 58 -5.09 10.74 1.77
C TYR A 58 -4.01 11.65 1.15
N LEU A 59 -2.77 11.37 1.52
CA LEU A 59 -1.58 11.95 0.89
C LEU A 59 -0.83 10.86 0.13
N VAL A 60 -0.41 11.14 -1.10
CA VAL A 60 0.48 10.26 -1.86
C VAL A 60 1.88 10.84 -1.81
N LEU A 61 2.80 10.19 -1.09
CA LEU A 61 4.21 10.56 -1.07
C LEU A 61 4.96 9.80 -2.15
N LYS A 62 5.51 10.55 -3.11
CA LYS A 62 6.42 9.99 -4.11
C LYS A 62 7.82 9.92 -3.53
N LEU A 63 8.39 8.72 -3.51
CA LEU A 63 9.75 8.47 -3.04
C LEU A 63 10.55 7.91 -4.21
N ASN A 64 11.66 8.56 -4.54
CA ASN A 64 12.58 8.11 -5.57
C ASN A 64 13.77 7.45 -4.88
N PHE A 65 13.87 6.13 -4.93
CA PHE A 65 15.03 5.42 -4.41
C PHE A 65 16.13 5.28 -5.49
N PRO A 66 17.40 5.49 -5.14
CA PRO A 66 18.53 5.30 -6.06
C PRO A 66 18.92 3.82 -6.26
N TRP A 67 18.29 2.89 -5.56
CA TRP A 67 18.67 1.47 -5.56
C TRP A 67 18.12 0.72 -6.78
N ARG A 68 19.03 0.26 -7.65
CA ARG A 68 18.75 -0.63 -8.79
C ARG A 68 18.86 -2.09 -8.36
N GLY A 69 18.06 -2.99 -8.96
CA GLY A 69 18.13 -4.45 -8.74
C GLY A 69 16.93 -5.11 -8.06
N SER A 70 15.94 -4.34 -7.57
CA SER A 70 14.67 -4.91 -7.09
C SER A 70 13.69 -5.07 -8.25
N ALA A 71 13.06 -6.25 -8.37
CA ALA A 71 12.01 -6.52 -9.36
C ALA A 71 10.77 -5.61 -9.19
N LEU A 72 10.62 -4.96 -8.03
CA LEU A 72 9.58 -3.95 -7.77
C LEU A 72 9.83 -2.62 -8.50
N LEU A 73 11.11 -2.29 -8.75
CA LEU A 73 11.54 -0.99 -9.29
C LEU A 73 12.11 -1.10 -10.71
N ASP A 74 12.73 -2.23 -11.05
CA ASP A 74 13.36 -2.44 -12.34
C ASP A 74 12.39 -3.09 -13.34
N LYS A 75 12.06 -2.38 -14.43
CA LYS A 75 11.18 -2.91 -15.50
C LYS A 75 11.83 -4.05 -16.30
N ASN A 76 13.15 -4.18 -16.25
CA ASN A 76 13.90 -5.20 -16.99
C ASN A 76 14.24 -6.43 -16.13
N ALA A 77 14.04 -6.35 -14.82
CA ALA A 77 14.20 -7.50 -13.94
C ALA A 77 13.06 -8.51 -14.16
N LYS A 78 13.42 -9.79 -14.30
CA LYS A 78 12.44 -10.88 -14.33
C LYS A 78 11.74 -10.95 -12.97
N ILE A 79 10.41 -10.96 -13.00
CA ILE A 79 9.60 -11.24 -11.81
C ILE A 79 9.91 -12.69 -11.41
N PRO A 80 10.32 -12.98 -10.17
CA PRO A 80 10.54 -14.34 -9.73
C PRO A 80 9.22 -15.10 -9.82
N LEU A 81 9.14 -16.09 -10.70
CA LEU A 81 8.06 -17.05 -10.68
C LEU A 81 8.31 -17.95 -9.46
N GLY A 82 7.30 -18.13 -8.61
CA GLY A 82 7.38 -19.07 -7.48
C GLY A 82 7.88 -20.42 -7.98
N LYS A 83 8.74 -21.10 -7.20
CA LYS A 83 9.19 -22.43 -7.59
C LYS A 83 8.09 -23.44 -7.24
N GLU A 84 7.77 -24.35 -8.15
CA GLU A 84 6.69 -25.35 -7.99
C GLU A 84 6.96 -26.35 -6.84
N ASP A 85 8.22 -26.51 -6.44
CA ASP A 85 8.71 -27.39 -5.38
C ASP A 85 8.73 -26.74 -3.99
N ARG A 86 8.17 -25.53 -3.83
CA ARG A 86 8.08 -24.84 -2.53
C ARG A 86 7.01 -25.49 -1.64
N LYS A 87 7.44 -26.08 -0.52
CA LYS A 87 6.56 -26.60 0.55
C LYS A 87 6.05 -25.53 1.54
N GLY A 88 6.11 -24.24 1.17
CA GLY A 88 5.77 -23.12 2.07
C GLY A 88 5.05 -21.99 1.33
N ILE A 89 4.44 -21.09 2.11
CA ILE A 89 3.64 -19.95 1.60
C ILE A 89 4.59 -18.96 0.87
N PRO A 90 4.16 -18.38 -0.29
CA PRO A 90 5.01 -17.57 -1.18
C PRO A 90 5.78 -16.40 -0.56
#